data_AF-A0A1E4TGT1-F1
#
_entry.id   AF-A0A1E4TGT1-F1
#
_cell.length_a   1.000
_cell.length_b   1.000
_cell.length_c   1.000
_cell.angle_alpha   90.00
_cell.angle_beta   90.00
_cell.angle_gamma   90.00
#
_symmetry.space_group_name_H-M   'P 1'
#
loop_
_entity.id
_entity.type
_entity.pdbx_description
1 polymer ?
#
loop_
_entity_poly.entity_id
_entity_poly.type
_entity_poly.pdbx_seq_one_letter_code
_entity_poly.pdbx_strand_id
1 'polypeptide(L)'
;MPINRSSTADMKKHTDFEVIKYYRKLYERNYYYEDVYLVITFTALAIAALTSWYDYDKGFQNAKTVTTIGVSLFFIVYGLSMVWNMTYNKNLLFYGQSKDEQIWVRTSTKKYTPVYEMEITFLRGNNKKTIKEKIPFGNIFTESGSIAVKHFQSWLQSLRKDE
;
A
#
# COMPACT_ATOMS: atom_id res chain seq x y z
N MET A 1 7.17 22.86 1.03
CA MET A 1 6.46 23.23 2.28
C MET A 1 7.25 22.65 3.45
N PRO A 2 7.47 23.42 4.53
CA PRO A 2 8.11 22.88 5.73
C PRO A 2 7.22 21.79 6.33
N ILE A 3 7.83 20.66 6.69
CA ILE A 3 7.12 19.47 7.15
C ILE A 3 6.80 19.63 8.64
N ASN A 4 5.60 19.23 9.07
CA ASN A 4 5.27 19.20 10.49
C ASN A 4 6.07 18.10 11.20
N ARG A 5 7.11 18.50 11.93
CA ARG A 5 8.06 17.59 12.62
C ARG A 5 7.44 16.89 13.83
N SER A 6 6.36 17.44 14.38
CA SER A 6 5.62 16.84 15.50
C SER A 6 4.64 15.75 15.03
N SER A 7 4.39 15.68 13.72
CA SER A 7 3.51 14.70 13.10
C SER A 7 4.31 13.56 12.48
N THR A 8 4.39 12.44 13.21
CA THR A 8 5.00 11.19 12.69
C THR A 8 4.36 10.74 11.37
N ALA A 9 3.07 11.05 11.15
CA ALA A 9 2.36 10.75 9.92
C ALA A 9 2.86 11.57 8.72
N ASP A 10 3.13 12.85 8.91
CA ASP A 10 3.62 13.72 7.82
C ASP A 10 5.06 13.40 7.46
N MET A 11 5.89 13.11 8.47
CA MET A 11 7.26 12.62 8.26
C MET A 11 7.28 11.29 7.49
N LYS A 12 6.38 10.36 7.84
CA LYS A 12 6.23 9.09 7.11
C LYS A 12 5.86 9.35 5.65
N LYS A 13 4.82 10.14 5.38
CA LYS A 13 4.35 10.44 4.01
C LYS A 13 5.45 11.03 3.13
N HIS A 14 6.21 11.99 3.65
CA HIS A 14 7.30 12.60 2.89
C HIS A 14 8.46 11.63 2.65
N THR A 15 8.81 10.80 3.64
CA THR A 15 9.84 9.77 3.49
C THR A 15 9.41 8.74 2.44
N ASP A 16 8.17 8.24 2.54
CA ASP A 16 7.55 7.30 1.62
C ASP A 16 7.57 7.82 0.17
N PHE A 17 7.30 9.12 -0.03
CA PHE A 17 7.35 9.74 -1.36
C PHE A 17 8.76 9.69 -1.99
N GLU A 18 9.80 10.03 -1.22
CA GLU A 18 11.18 9.97 -1.72
C GLU A 18 11.64 8.52 -1.95
N VAL A 19 11.20 7.57 -1.11
CA VAL A 19 11.42 6.13 -1.33
C VAL A 19 10.81 5.67 -2.65
N ILE A 20 9.54 5.97 -2.90
CA ILE A 20 8.86 5.63 -4.16
C ILE A 20 9.61 6.26 -5.35
N LYS A 21 9.99 7.53 -5.24
CA LYS A 21 10.71 8.25 -6.30
C LYS A 21 12.06 7.64 -6.63
N TYR A 22 12.77 7.10 -5.63
CA TYR A 22 14.02 6.37 -5.85
C TYR A 22 13.77 5.04 -6.57
N TYR A 23 12.87 4.20 -6.05
CA TYR A 23 12.60 2.88 -6.63
C TYR A 23 11.95 2.94 -8.01
N ARG A 24 11.12 3.95 -8.29
CA ARG A 24 10.51 4.17 -9.62
C ARG A 24 11.53 4.46 -10.71
N LYS A 25 12.73 4.95 -10.37
CA LYS A 25 13.83 5.11 -11.35
C LYS A 25 14.52 3.79 -11.69
N LEU A 26 14.39 2.78 -10.84
CA LEU A 26 15.11 1.51 -10.93
C LEU A 26 14.22 0.35 -11.39
N TYR A 27 12.92 0.40 -11.08
CA TYR A 27 11.95 -0.65 -11.35
C TYR A 27 10.69 -0.07 -11.98
N GLU A 28 10.08 -0.85 -12.88
CA GLU A 28 8.74 -0.54 -13.37
C GLU A 28 7.73 -0.91 -12.29
N ARG A 29 6.78 -0.01 -12.02
CA ARG A 29 5.77 -0.24 -11.00
C ARG A 29 4.76 -1.27 -11.50
N ASN A 30 4.53 -2.30 -10.69
CA ASN A 30 3.50 -3.29 -10.93
C ASN A 30 2.30 -3.00 -10.02
N TYR A 31 1.10 -2.95 -10.60
CA TYR A 31 -0.15 -2.56 -9.94
C TYR A 31 -1.06 -3.75 -9.61
N TYR A 32 -0.56 -4.98 -9.73
CA TYR A 32 -1.37 -6.19 -9.56
C TYR A 32 -2.23 -6.21 -8.28
N TYR A 33 -1.67 -5.79 -7.14
CA TYR A 33 -2.42 -5.82 -5.88
C TYR A 33 -3.50 -4.74 -5.80
N GLU A 34 -3.22 -3.56 -6.35
CA GLU A 34 -4.18 -2.49 -6.51
C GLU A 34 -5.28 -2.87 -7.50
N ASP A 35 -4.94 -3.49 -8.62
CA ASP A 35 -5.88 -3.94 -9.65
C ASP A 35 -6.83 -5.02 -9.11
N VAL A 36 -6.31 -5.99 -8.36
CA VAL A 36 -7.16 -7.02 -7.70
C VAL A 36 -8.12 -6.38 -6.70
N TYR A 37 -7.64 -5.46 -5.87
CA TYR A 37 -8.49 -4.75 -4.92
C TYR A 37 -9.57 -3.91 -5.63
N LEU A 38 -9.19 -3.25 -6.73
CA LEU A 38 -10.10 -2.46 -7.56
C LEU A 38 -11.19 -3.35 -8.16
N VAL A 39 -10.83 -4.47 -8.79
CA VAL A 39 -11.80 -5.41 -9.37
C VAL A 39 -12.79 -5.92 -8.32
N ILE A 40 -12.32 -6.32 -7.13
CA ILE A 40 -13.20 -6.82 -6.06
C ILE A 40 -14.18 -5.73 -5.59
N THR A 41 -13.69 -4.52 -5.33
CA THR A 41 -14.52 -3.43 -4.81
C THR A 41 -15.49 -2.87 -5.85
N PHE A 42 -15.09 -2.77 -7.12
CA PHE A 42 -15.98 -2.40 -8.21
C PHE A 42 -17.05 -3.46 -8.49
N THR A 43 -16.72 -4.75 -8.34
CA THR A 43 -17.70 -5.83 -8.44
C THR A 43 -18.75 -5.72 -7.33
N ALA A 44 -18.32 -5.45 -6.09
CA ALA A 44 -19.23 -5.21 -4.97
C ALA A 44 -20.17 -4.02 -5.25
N LEU A 45 -19.63 -2.90 -5.75
CA LEU A 45 -20.42 -1.73 -6.13
C LEU A 45 -21.42 -2.05 -7.25
N ALA A 46 -21.03 -2.84 -8.26
CA ALA A 46 -21.92 -3.26 -9.33
C ALA A 46 -23.10 -4.09 -8.81
N ILE A 47 -22.85 -5.02 -7.88
CA ILE A 47 -23.91 -5.83 -7.24
C ILE A 47 -24.88 -4.92 -6.47
N ALA A 48 -24.36 -3.96 -5.70
CA ALA A 48 -25.18 -3.02 -4.94
C ALA A 48 -26.04 -2.15 -5.88
N ALA A 49 -25.45 -1.64 -6.97
CA ALA A 49 -26.16 -0.84 -7.96
C ALA A 49 -27.27 -1.62 -8.67
N LEU A 50 -27.00 -2.86 -9.10
CA LEU A 50 -27.99 -3.73 -9.73
C LEU A 50 -29.13 -4.10 -8.78
N THR A 51 -28.80 -4.39 -7.52
CA THR A 51 -29.79 -4.72 -6.49
C THR A 51 -30.69 -3.52 -6.20
N SER A 52 -30.11 -2.31 -6.06
CA SER A 52 -30.86 -1.09 -5.84
C SER A 52 -31.73 -0.70 -7.05
N TRP A 53 -31.24 -0.94 -8.27
CA TRP A 53 -32.00 -0.70 -9.49
C TRP A 53 -33.20 -1.64 -9.61
N TYR A 54 -33.03 -2.92 -9.28
CA TYR A 54 -34.12 -3.90 -9.27
C TYR A 54 -35.19 -3.57 -8.22
N ASP A 55 -34.79 -3.14 -7.03
CA ASP A 55 -35.71 -2.70 -5.97
C ASP A 55 -36.54 -1.48 -6.39
N TYR A 56 -35.92 -0.56 -7.14
CA TYR A 56 -36.59 0.63 -7.68
C TYR A 56 -37.64 0.27 -8.74
N ASP A 57 -37.35 -0.66 -9.65
CA ASP A 57 -38.25 -1.03 -10.76
C ASP A 57 -39.45 -1.90 -10.31
N LYS A 58 -39.21 -2.89 -9.44
CA LYS A 58 -40.22 -3.92 -9.08
C LYS A 58 -41.02 -3.61 -7.82
N GLY A 59 -40.60 -2.59 -7.05
CA GLY A 59 -41.16 -2.24 -5.76
C GLY A 59 -40.72 -3.18 -4.63
N PHE A 60 -40.51 -2.60 -3.45
CA PHE A 60 -39.87 -3.25 -2.29
C PHE A 60 -40.49 -4.58 -1.84
N GLN A 61 -41.82 -4.75 -1.99
CA GLN A 61 -42.51 -5.96 -1.54
C GLN A 61 -42.12 -7.21 -2.35
N ASN A 62 -41.94 -7.07 -3.67
CA ASN A 62 -41.56 -8.18 -4.55
C ASN A 62 -40.04 -8.36 -4.62
N ALA A 63 -39.28 -7.27 -4.42
CA ALA A 63 -37.83 -7.30 -4.48
C ALA A 63 -37.17 -7.75 -3.17
N LYS A 64 -37.89 -7.80 -2.04
CA LYS A 64 -37.35 -8.09 -0.71
C LYS A 64 -36.38 -9.28 -0.64
N THR A 65 -36.73 -10.43 -1.25
CA THR A 65 -35.88 -11.62 -1.26
C THR A 65 -34.61 -11.41 -2.10
N VAL A 66 -34.76 -10.81 -3.28
CA VAL A 66 -33.64 -10.50 -4.18
C VAL A 66 -32.71 -9.47 -3.53
N THR A 67 -33.26 -8.43 -2.92
CA THR A 67 -32.52 -7.39 -2.21
C THR A 67 -31.76 -7.96 -1.01
N THR A 68 -32.38 -8.87 -0.24
CA THR A 68 -31.71 -9.53 0.89
C THR A 68 -30.51 -10.38 0.44
N ILE A 69 -30.67 -11.13 -0.66
CA ILE A 69 -29.59 -11.92 -1.25
C ILE A 69 -28.49 -11.01 -1.79
N GLY A 70 -28.85 -9.94 -2.52
CA GLY A 70 -27.91 -8.98 -3.09
C GLY A 70 -27.06 -8.27 -2.04
N VAL A 71 -27.68 -7.80 -0.96
CA VAL A 71 -26.97 -7.15 0.16
C VAL A 71 -26.06 -8.15 0.88
N SER A 72 -26.52 -9.39 1.08
CA SER A 72 -25.71 -10.44 1.70
C SER A 72 -24.47 -10.76 0.86
N LEU A 73 -24.63 -10.85 -0.47
CA LEU A 73 -23.54 -11.12 -1.39
C LEU A 73 -22.56 -9.94 -1.48
N PHE A 74 -23.08 -8.70 -1.50
CA PHE A 74 -22.26 -7.49 -1.36
C PHE A 74 -21.41 -7.52 -0.09
N PHE A 75 -22.02 -7.86 1.06
CA PHE A 75 -21.32 -7.88 2.34
C PHE A 75 -20.18 -8.90 2.36
N ILE A 76 -20.38 -10.07 1.73
CA ILE A 76 -19.36 -11.10 1.59
C ILE A 76 -18.21 -10.61 0.70
N VAL A 77 -18.51 -10.08 -0.50
CA VAL A 77 -17.48 -9.62 -1.45
C VAL A 77 -16.70 -8.43 -0.87
N TYR A 78 -17.40 -7.48 -0.25
CA TYR A 78 -16.76 -6.34 0.41
C TYR A 78 -15.93 -6.78 1.61
N GLY A 79 -16.43 -7.73 2.42
CA GLY A 79 -15.67 -8.34 3.52
C GLY A 79 -14.37 -9.01 3.05
N LEU A 80 -14.41 -9.74 1.93
CA LEU A 80 -13.21 -10.33 1.31
C LEU A 80 -12.22 -9.25 0.87
N SER A 81 -12.69 -8.12 0.32
CA SER A 81 -11.83 -6.99 -0.04
C SER A 81 -11.10 -6.40 1.17
N MET A 82 -11.77 -6.34 2.33
CA MET A 82 -11.19 -5.87 3.58
C MET A 82 -10.09 -6.82 4.06
N VAL A 83 -10.35 -8.13 4.06
CA VAL A 83 -9.34 -9.15 4.43
C VAL A 83 -8.14 -9.13 3.48
N TRP A 84 -8.38 -8.99 2.18
CA TRP A 84 -7.33 -8.86 1.17
C TRP A 84 -6.44 -7.64 1.47
N ASN A 85 -7.05 -6.49 1.71
CA ASN A 85 -6.33 -5.25 2.00
C ASN A 85 -5.47 -5.38 3.28
N MET A 86 -6.04 -5.95 4.33
CA MET A 86 -5.33 -6.16 5.61
C MET A 86 -4.17 -7.16 5.52
N THR A 87 -4.20 -8.07 4.56
CA THR A 87 -3.20 -9.15 4.44
C THR A 87 -2.11 -8.80 3.42
N TYR A 88 -2.50 -8.38 2.21
CA TYR A 88 -1.58 -8.21 1.09
C TYR A 88 -1.13 -6.76 0.89
N ASN A 89 -2.05 -5.81 1.04
CA ASN A 89 -1.76 -4.37 0.85
C ASN A 89 -1.24 -3.69 2.11
N LYS A 90 -1.32 -4.36 3.27
CA LYS A 90 -0.89 -3.78 4.53
C LYS A 90 0.59 -3.40 4.47
N ASN A 91 0.83 -2.11 4.63
CA ASN A 91 2.14 -1.48 4.60
C ASN A 91 2.90 -1.62 3.27
N LEU A 92 2.30 -2.13 2.19
CA LEU A 92 2.94 -2.19 0.88
C LEU A 92 3.02 -0.78 0.30
N LEU A 93 4.23 -0.25 0.21
CA LEU A 93 4.50 1.09 -0.32
C LEU A 93 4.78 1.05 -1.82
N PHE A 94 5.56 0.06 -2.25
CA PHE A 94 5.96 -0.08 -3.64
C PHE A 94 6.11 -1.56 -4.00
N TYR A 95 5.52 -1.93 -5.13
CA TYR A 95 5.76 -3.20 -5.79
C TYR A 95 6.31 -2.91 -7.18
N GLY A 96 7.50 -3.42 -7.45
CA GLY A 96 8.21 -3.17 -8.71
C GLY A 96 8.70 -4.47 -9.32
N GLN A 97 8.76 -4.49 -10.65
CA GLN A 97 9.31 -5.59 -11.42
C GLN A 97 10.38 -5.04 -12.37
N SER A 98 11.49 -5.77 -12.45
CA SER A 98 12.52 -5.64 -13.48
C SER A 98 12.63 -6.98 -14.21
N LYS A 99 13.48 -7.05 -15.26
CA LYS A 99 13.60 -8.22 -16.14
C LYS A 99 13.80 -9.54 -15.38
N ASP A 100 14.60 -9.52 -14.32
CA ASP A 100 14.99 -10.74 -13.58
C ASP A 100 14.63 -10.69 -12.08
N GLU A 101 13.99 -9.62 -11.61
CA GLU A 101 13.80 -9.37 -10.18
C GLU A 101 12.48 -8.67 -9.86
N GLN A 102 11.82 -9.12 -8.79
CA GLN A 102 10.69 -8.44 -8.18
C GLN A 102 11.08 -7.86 -6.82
N ILE A 103 10.56 -6.68 -6.53
CA ILE A 103 10.80 -5.97 -5.26
C ILE A 103 9.49 -5.60 -4.59
N TRP A 104 9.36 -5.92 -3.30
CA TRP A 104 8.31 -5.41 -2.42
C TRP A 104 8.94 -4.53 -1.36
N VAL A 105 8.53 -3.27 -1.31
CA VAL A 105 8.95 -2.33 -0.27
C VAL A 105 7.76 -2.11 0.65
N ARG A 106 7.92 -2.47 1.92
CA ARG A 106 6.94 -2.24 2.98
C ARG A 106 7.47 -1.27 4.01
N THR A 107 6.63 -0.33 4.45
CA THR A 107 7.05 0.69 5.41
C THR A 107 6.04 0.81 6.55
N SER A 108 6.55 0.80 7.77
CA SER A 108 5.76 0.83 9.00
C SER A 108 6.33 1.86 9.96
N THR A 109 5.46 2.49 10.73
CA THR A 109 5.82 3.41 11.80
C THR A 109 4.90 3.14 12.97
N LYS A 110 5.48 3.00 14.16
CA LYS A 110 4.69 2.89 15.38
C LYS A 110 4.25 4.27 15.85
N LYS A 111 3.04 4.36 16.41
CA LYS A 111 2.49 5.61 16.94
C LYS A 111 3.40 6.13 18.06
N TYR A 112 3.69 7.42 18.07
CA TYR A 112 4.54 8.10 19.07
C TYR A 112 6.00 7.66 19.15
N THR A 113 6.47 6.83 18.22
CA THR A 113 7.87 6.43 18.14
C THR A 113 8.48 7.04 16.88
N PRO A 114 9.58 7.80 16.99
CA PRO A 114 10.19 8.46 15.85
C PRO A 114 11.08 7.50 15.05
N VAL A 115 10.62 6.28 14.81
CA VAL A 115 11.35 5.22 14.11
C VAL A 115 10.58 4.81 12.87
N TYR A 116 11.28 4.86 11.75
CA TYR A 116 10.82 4.39 10.45
C TYR A 116 11.33 2.97 10.22
N GLU A 117 10.41 2.01 10.15
CA GLU A 117 10.73 0.62 9.86
C GLU A 117 10.48 0.35 8.37
N MET A 118 11.50 -0.12 7.66
CA MET A 118 11.42 -0.50 6.26
C MET A 118 11.74 -1.98 6.12
N GLU A 119 10.90 -2.70 5.37
CA GLU A 119 11.14 -4.08 4.97
C GLU A 119 11.18 -4.14 3.44
N ILE A 120 12.31 -4.56 2.89
CA ILE A 120 12.49 -4.74 1.45
C ILE A 120 12.63 -6.23 1.18
N THR A 121 11.76 -6.77 0.34
CA THR A 121 11.87 -8.14 -0.13
C THR A 121 12.27 -8.13 -1.60
N PHE A 122 13.33 -8.85 -1.93
CA PHE A 122 13.80 -9.10 -3.28
C PHE A 122 13.48 -10.55 -3.64
N LEU A 123 13.00 -10.78 -4.86
CA LEU A 123 12.81 -12.11 -5.44
C LEU A 123 13.52 -12.14 -6.80
N ARG A 124 14.56 -12.97 -6.90
CA ARG A 124 15.27 -13.26 -8.16
C ARG A 124 15.15 -14.77 -8.44
N GLY A 125 14.32 -15.14 -9.41
CA GLY A 125 13.95 -16.54 -9.64
C GLY A 125 13.31 -17.17 -8.40
N ASN A 126 13.93 -18.21 -7.84
CA ASN A 126 13.47 -18.88 -6.61
C ASN A 126 14.08 -18.31 -5.31
N ASN A 127 15.03 -17.38 -5.41
CA ASN A 127 15.70 -16.84 -4.24
C ASN A 127 14.96 -15.61 -3.73
N LYS A 128 14.34 -15.76 -2.55
CA LYS A 128 13.65 -14.69 -1.83
C LYS A 128 14.52 -14.21 -0.66
N LYS A 129 14.92 -12.94 -0.67
CA LYS A 129 15.69 -12.31 0.41
C LYS A 129 14.91 -11.14 0.98
N THR A 130 14.77 -11.09 2.30
CA THR A 130 14.05 -10.00 3.00
C THR A 130 15.01 -9.28 3.93
N ILE A 131 15.16 -7.97 3.71
CA ILE A 131 15.98 -7.07 4.52
C ILE A 131 15.04 -6.22 5.37
N LYS A 132 15.28 -6.16 6.69
CA LYS A 132 14.48 -5.39 7.65
C LYS A 132 15.38 -4.39 8.35
N GLU A 133 15.07 -3.12 8.17
CA GLU A 133 15.90 -2.04 8.66
C GLU A 133 15.07 -0.99 9.41
N LYS A 134 15.69 -0.39 10.41
CA LYS A 134 15.04 0.62 11.26
C LYS A 134 15.90 1.86 11.31
N ILE A 135 15.35 2.99 10.86
CA ILE A 135 16.03 4.27 10.97
C ILE A 135 15.21 5.22 11.85
N PRO A 136 15.83 5.86 12.84
CA PRO A 136 15.23 7.02 13.50
C PRO A 136 14.99 8.16 12.50
N PHE A 137 13.83 8.80 12.56
CA PHE A 137 13.51 9.93 11.69
C PHE A 137 14.49 11.11 11.82
N GLY A 138 15.18 11.24 12.96
CA GLY A 138 16.24 12.23 13.17
C GLY A 138 17.41 12.11 12.19
N ASN A 139 17.64 10.93 11.61
CA ASN A 139 18.71 10.71 10.63
C ASN A 139 18.27 10.94 9.18
N ILE A 140 16.95 11.07 8.95
CA ILE A 140 16.36 11.25 7.61
C ILE A 140 16.07 12.74 7.34
N PHE A 141 15.70 13.48 8.39
CA PHE A 141 15.29 14.88 8.30
C PHE A 141 16.35 15.83 8.86
N THR A 142 16.73 16.84 8.09
CA THR A 142 17.62 17.91 8.55
C THR A 142 16.93 18.81 9.58
N GLU A 143 17.71 19.59 10.32
CA GLU A 143 17.22 20.60 11.29
C GLU A 143 16.21 21.59 10.69
N SER A 144 16.28 21.80 9.38
CA SER A 144 15.38 22.65 8.59
C SER A 144 14.08 21.97 8.13
N GLY A 145 13.83 20.71 8.52
CA GLY A 145 12.62 19.98 8.14
C GLY A 145 12.58 19.56 6.67
N SER A 146 13.74 19.45 6.03
CA SER A 146 13.89 18.91 4.66
C SER A 146 14.51 17.51 4.72
N ILE A 147 14.20 16.66 3.74
CA ILE A 147 14.84 15.35 3.64
C ILE A 147 16.28 15.55 3.15
N ALA A 148 17.25 14.94 3.83
CA ALA A 148 18.63 14.88 3.35
C ALA A 148 18.72 13.88 2.17
N VAL A 149 18.18 14.25 1.00
CA VAL A 149 17.95 13.35 -0.14
C VAL A 149 19.21 12.55 -0.53
N LYS A 150 20.39 13.19 -0.53
CA LYS A 150 21.66 12.52 -0.85
C LYS A 150 22.04 11.46 0.19
N HIS A 151 21.94 11.79 1.48
CA HIS A 151 22.27 10.87 2.57
C HIS A 151 21.30 9.67 2.60
N PHE A 152 20.02 9.96 2.36
CA PHE A 152 18.98 8.94 2.29
C PHE A 152 19.15 8.01 1.08
N GLN A 153 19.53 8.54 -0.08
CA GLN A 153 19.84 7.73 -1.26
C GLN A 153 21.08 6.86 -1.06
N SER A 154 22.15 7.38 -0.44
CA SER A 154 23.33 6.58 -0.11
C SER A 154 23.00 5.43 0.85
N TRP A 155 22.12 5.68 1.83
CA TRP A 155 21.63 4.64 2.73
C TRP A 155 20.77 3.59 1.99
N LEU A 156 19.87 4.01 1.09
CA LEU A 156 19.12 3.06 0.25
C LEU A 156 20.03 2.22 -0.65
N GLN A 157 21.16 2.78 -1.10
CA GLN A 157 22.17 2.06 -1.86
C GLN A 157 22.95 1.06 -1.01
N SER A 158 23.25 1.36 0.26
CA SER A 158 23.94 0.39 1.13
C SER A 158 23.07 -0.83 1.39
N LEU A 159 21.76 -0.65 1.55
CA LEU A 159 20.81 -1.77 1.70
C LEU A 159 20.76 -2.71 0.50
N ARG A 160 21.13 -2.23 -0.68
CA ARG A 160 21.27 -3.04 -1.88
C ARG A 160 22.67 -3.65 -2.02
N LYS A 161 23.71 -3.07 -1.42
CA LYS A 161 25.09 -3.61 -1.52
C LYS A 161 25.34 -4.79 -0.60
N ASP A 162 24.52 -4.98 0.43
CA ASP A 162 24.50 -6.21 1.25
C ASP A 162 23.80 -7.39 0.54
N GLU A 163 23.66 -7.31 -0.80
CA GLU A 163 23.12 -8.36 -1.66
C GLU A 163 24.11 -9.51 -1.86
#